data_AF-A0A818F246-F1
#
_entry.id   AF-A0A818F246-F1
#
_cell.length_a   1.000
_cell.length_b   1.000
_cell.length_c   1.000
_cell.angle_alpha   90.00
_cell.angle_beta   90.00
_cell.angle_gamma   90.00
#
_symmetry.space_group_name_H-M   'P 1'
#
loop_
_entity.id
_entity.type
_entity.pdbx_description
1 polymer ?
#
loop_
_entity_poly.entity_id
_entity_poly.type
_entity_poly.pdbx_seq_one_letter_code
_entity_poly.pdbx_strand_id
1 'polypeptide(L)'
;MEREVATLFVPQVLERNPDRMGVIFIMTVDPSKISTSITPFAMIDEHSALPQEQEILFTIHTVFRVGEIKQTVENSRLWEVQLTITDESDPQLAGLTDCIKQE
;
A
#
# COMPACT_ATOMS: atom_id res chain seq x y z
N MET A 1 5.76 -10.42 1.90
CA MET A 1 5.70 -9.91 3.27
C MET A 1 4.63 -10.68 4.03
N GLU A 2 4.97 -11.17 5.21
CA GLU A 2 4.03 -11.88 6.09
C GLU A 2 3.12 -10.88 6.82
N ARG A 3 1.86 -11.24 7.04
CA ARG A 3 0.86 -10.34 7.64
C ARG A 3 1.21 -9.99 9.08
N GLU A 4 1.85 -10.91 9.78
CA GLU A 4 2.35 -10.78 11.13
C GLU A 4 3.37 -9.63 11.25
N VAL A 5 4.23 -9.48 10.25
CA VAL A 5 5.22 -8.38 10.20
C VAL A 5 4.50 -7.03 10.08
N ALA A 6 3.54 -6.92 9.15
CA ALA A 6 2.79 -5.68 8.94
C ALA A 6 1.88 -5.29 10.12
N THR A 7 1.50 -6.25 10.96
CA THR A 7 0.57 -6.04 12.10
C THR A 7 1.27 -5.92 13.45
N LEU A 8 2.59 -6.09 13.49
CA LEU A 8 3.39 -6.16 14.72
C LEU A 8 3.10 -5.02 15.72
N PHE A 9 2.88 -3.81 15.22
CA PHE A 9 2.69 -2.61 16.05
C PHE A 9 1.22 -2.25 16.31
N VAL A 10 0.27 -2.91 15.63
CA VAL A 10 -1.15 -2.55 15.65
C VAL A 10 -1.76 -2.63 17.06
N PRO A 11 -1.57 -3.72 17.84
CA PRO A 11 -2.17 -3.81 19.17
C PRO A 11 -1.72 -2.67 20.09
N GLN A 12 -0.40 -2.41 20.12
CA GLN A 12 0.17 -1.40 21.01
C GLN A 12 -0.33 0.02 20.67
N VAL A 13 -0.52 0.34 19.39
CA VAL A 13 -0.97 1.67 18.96
C VAL A 13 -2.46 1.88 19.24
N LEU A 14 -3.29 0.86 19.02
CA LEU A 14 -4.75 0.93 19.15
C LEU A 14 -5.23 0.77 20.60
N GLU A 15 -4.51 0.03 21.45
CA GLU A 15 -4.85 -0.10 22.88
C GLU A 15 -4.57 1.18 23.66
N ARG A 16 -3.52 1.92 23.29
CA ARG A 16 -3.14 3.17 23.97
C ARG A 16 -4.14 4.31 23.80
N ASN A 17 -4.96 4.28 22.76
CA ASN A 17 -5.97 5.30 22.53
C ASN A 17 -7.21 4.67 21.86
N PRO A 18 -8.38 4.66 22.55
CA PRO A 18 -9.60 4.06 22.02
C PRO A 18 -10.14 4.78 20.78
N ASP A 19 -9.84 6.07 20.61
CA ASP A 19 -10.34 6.91 19.51
C ASP A 19 -9.51 6.77 18.22
N ARG A 20 -8.42 5.99 18.25
CA ARG A 20 -7.61 5.73 17.06
C ARG A 20 -8.25 4.67 16.18
N MET A 21 -8.19 4.92 14.88
CA MET A 21 -8.47 3.96 13.82
C MET A 21 -7.16 3.62 13.12
N GLY A 22 -6.90 2.34 12.91
CA GLY A 22 -5.77 1.83 12.14
C GLY A 22 -6.16 1.55 10.70
N VAL A 23 -5.22 1.72 9.78
CA VAL A 23 -5.35 1.34 8.38
C VAL A 23 -4.15 0.47 8.00
N ILE A 24 -4.40 -0.68 7.41
CA ILE A 24 -3.41 -1.58 6.83
C ILE A 24 -3.60 -1.54 5.32
N PHE A 25 -2.55 -1.14 4.62
CA PHE A 25 -2.50 -1.20 3.17
C PHE A 25 -2.06 -2.59 2.72
N ILE A 26 -2.88 -3.25 1.93
CA ILE A 26 -2.60 -4.55 1.34
C ILE A 26 -2.20 -4.32 -0.10
N MET A 27 -0.90 -4.39 -0.37
CA MET A 27 -0.34 -4.18 -1.70
C MET A 27 -0.05 -5.53 -2.35
N THR A 28 -0.71 -5.82 -3.48
CA THR A 28 -0.41 -7.01 -4.28
C THR A 28 0.38 -6.59 -5.52
N VAL A 29 1.65 -7.01 -5.57
CA VAL A 29 2.53 -6.76 -6.72
C VAL A 29 2.56 -8.02 -7.58
N ASP A 30 1.98 -7.95 -8.77
CA ASP A 30 1.98 -9.04 -9.76
C ASP A 30 2.87 -8.64 -10.94
N PRO A 31 4.12 -9.12 -11.02
CA PRO A 31 5.05 -8.78 -12.10
C PRO A 31 4.52 -9.06 -13.50
N SER A 32 3.56 -9.98 -13.66
CA SER A 32 2.99 -10.32 -14.97
C SER A 32 1.96 -9.32 -15.48
N LYS A 33 1.35 -8.55 -14.58
CA LYS A 33 0.37 -7.48 -14.89
C LYS A 33 1.02 -6.11 -14.99
N ILE A 34 2.31 -6.06 -14.69
CA ILE A 34 3.11 -4.85 -14.68
C ILE A 34 3.69 -4.68 -16.08
N SER A 35 3.28 -3.62 -16.77
CA SER A 35 3.88 -3.21 -18.05
C SER A 35 5.39 -2.99 -17.88
N THR A 36 6.19 -3.22 -18.92
CA THR A 36 7.64 -2.96 -18.92
C THR A 36 8.01 -1.49 -18.66
N SER A 37 7.03 -0.59 -18.58
CA SER A 37 7.19 0.84 -18.28
C SER A 37 7.02 1.20 -16.79
N ILE A 38 6.82 0.24 -15.89
CA ILE A 38 6.43 0.54 -14.50
C ILE A 38 7.59 0.90 -13.58
N THR A 39 7.25 1.80 -12.66
CA THR A 39 7.96 2.27 -11.48
C THR A 39 8.79 1.18 -10.79
N PRO A 40 10.14 1.32 -10.76
CA PRO A 40 11.01 0.34 -10.14
C PRO A 40 10.70 0.14 -8.66
N PHE A 41 10.89 -1.09 -8.19
CA PHE A 41 10.85 -1.43 -6.76
C PHE A 41 11.95 -2.44 -6.44
N ALA A 42 12.39 -2.45 -5.18
CA ALA A 42 13.40 -3.37 -4.70
C ALA A 42 13.07 -3.84 -3.28
N MET A 43 13.37 -5.10 -2.99
CA MET A 43 13.51 -5.55 -1.61
C MET A 43 14.84 -5.04 -1.07
N ILE A 44 14.81 -4.40 0.10
CA ILE A 44 15.99 -3.79 0.72
C ILE A 44 16.24 -4.35 2.12
N ASP A 45 15.81 -5.58 2.37
CA ASP A 45 15.95 -6.28 3.65
C ASP A 45 17.39 -6.24 4.20
N GLU A 46 18.39 -6.39 3.33
CA GLU A 46 19.82 -6.37 3.69
C GLU A 46 20.35 -4.97 4.05
N HIS A 47 19.55 -3.93 3.81
CA HIS A 47 19.89 -2.53 4.03
C HIS A 47 18.96 -1.83 5.01
N SER A 48 17.95 -2.52 5.53
CA SER A 48 17.01 -1.94 6.48
C SER A 48 17.67 -1.72 7.84
N ALA A 49 17.36 -0.59 8.48
CA ALA A 49 17.77 -0.33 9.85
C ALA A 49 17.10 -1.28 10.86
N LEU A 50 15.99 -1.90 10.46
CA LEU A 50 15.18 -2.82 11.25
C LEU A 50 15.01 -4.13 10.47
N PRO A 51 15.87 -5.14 10.72
CA PRO A 51 15.89 -6.39 9.95
C PRO A 51 14.57 -7.18 9.94
N GLN A 52 13.66 -6.88 10.86
CA GLN A 52 12.37 -7.56 10.99
C GLN A 52 11.29 -7.00 10.05
N GLU A 53 11.50 -5.85 9.41
CA GLU A 53 10.44 -5.12 8.71
C GLU A 53 10.10 -5.65 7.30
N GLN A 54 10.96 -6.49 6.71
CA GLN A 54 10.77 -7.04 5.35
C GLN A 54 10.41 -5.93 4.33
N GLU A 55 11.35 -5.02 4.10
CA GLU A 55 11.09 -3.73 3.49
C GLU A 55 11.17 -3.78 1.95
N ILE A 56 10.12 -3.25 1.31
CA ILE A 56 10.07 -3.03 -0.14
C ILE A 56 10.09 -1.53 -0.41
N LEU A 57 11.11 -1.06 -1.10
CA LEU A 57 11.24 0.32 -1.54
C LEU A 57 10.72 0.48 -2.97
N PHE A 58 9.72 1.35 -3.12
CA PHE A 58 9.25 1.81 -4.42
C PHE A 58 9.91 3.15 -4.77
N THR A 59 10.15 3.45 -6.04
CA THR A 59 10.61 4.80 -6.42
C THR A 59 9.53 5.84 -6.17
N ILE A 60 9.96 7.10 -6.06
CA ILE A 60 9.05 8.24 -5.99
C ILE A 60 8.11 8.26 -7.20
N HIS A 61 6.92 8.83 -7.02
CA HIS A 61 5.83 8.86 -8.02
C HIS A 61 5.18 7.51 -8.35
N THR A 62 5.35 6.49 -7.51
CA THR A 62 4.50 5.28 -7.58
C THR A 62 3.07 5.64 -7.22
N VAL A 63 2.13 5.31 -8.12
CA VAL A 63 0.69 5.49 -7.89
C VAL A 63 0.05 4.13 -7.63
N PHE A 64 -0.79 4.08 -6.59
CA PHE A 64 -1.62 2.92 -6.28
C PHE A 64 -3.09 3.28 -6.42
N ARG A 65 -3.85 2.41 -7.09
CA ARG A 65 -5.31 2.46 -7.07
C ARG A 65 -5.83 1.83 -5.78
N VAL A 66 -6.70 2.56 -5.10
CA VAL A 66 -7.50 2.03 -3.99
C VAL A 66 -8.59 1.11 -4.55
N GLY A 67 -8.62 -0.12 -4.06
CA GLY A 67 -9.63 -1.12 -4.35
C GLY A 67 -10.61 -1.28 -3.20
N GLU A 68 -10.85 -2.53 -2.79
CA GLU A 68 -11.72 -2.86 -1.66
C GLU A 68 -11.21 -2.25 -0.36
N ILE A 69 -12.12 -1.63 0.39
CA ILE A 69 -11.90 -1.15 1.75
C ILE A 69 -12.83 -1.93 2.66
N LYS A 70 -12.28 -2.61 3.66
CA LYS A 70 -13.06 -3.39 4.62
C LYS A 70 -12.50 -3.29 6.02
N GLN A 71 -13.38 -3.40 7.00
CA GLN A 71 -12.97 -3.52 8.40
C GLN A 71 -12.53 -4.95 8.68
N THR A 72 -11.49 -5.14 9.50
CA THR A 72 -11.09 -6.50 9.89
C THR A 72 -12.13 -7.11 10.83
N VAL A 73 -12.34 -8.42 10.72
CA VAL A 73 -13.26 -9.15 11.60
C VAL A 73 -12.74 -9.19 13.04
N GLU A 74 -11.42 -9.17 13.19
CA GLU A 74 -10.73 -9.29 14.47
C GLU A 74 -10.71 -7.98 15.27
N ASN A 75 -10.75 -6.83 14.60
CA ASN A 75 -10.71 -5.52 15.26
C ASN A 75 -11.52 -4.48 14.48
N SER A 76 -12.60 -4.01 15.08
CA SER A 76 -13.48 -3.03 14.45
C SER A 76 -12.86 -1.67 14.19
N ARG A 77 -11.70 -1.41 14.79
CA ARG A 77 -10.94 -0.16 14.63
C ARG A 77 -9.79 -0.30 13.62
N LEU A 78 -9.71 -1.42 12.92
CA LEU A 78 -8.68 -1.68 11.93
C LEU A 78 -9.32 -1.88 10.55
N TRP A 79 -8.87 -1.09 9.59
CA TRP A 79 -9.31 -1.15 8.20
C TRP A 79 -8.22 -1.77 7.34
N GLU A 80 -8.62 -2.63 6.42
CA GLU A 80 -7.81 -3.10 5.31
C GLU A 80 -8.20 -2.35 4.05
N VAL A 81 -7.18 -1.85 3.36
CA VAL A 81 -7.35 -1.16 2.09
C VAL A 81 -6.50 -1.89 1.06
N GLN A 82 -7.15 -2.49 0.07
CA GLN A 82 -6.48 -3.12 -1.05
C GLN A 82 -5.90 -2.04 -1.96
N LEU A 83 -4.62 -2.15 -2.29
CA LEU A 83 -3.91 -1.26 -3.18
C LEU A 83 -3.34 -2.06 -4.36
N THR A 84 -3.61 -1.59 -5.57
CA THR A 84 -3.08 -2.17 -6.81
C THR A 84 -2.16 -1.14 -7.46
N ILE A 85 -0.93 -1.54 -7.75
CA ILE A 85 0.00 -0.68 -8.50
C ILE A 85 -0.59 -0.38 -9.88
N THR A 86 -0.43 0.85 -10.34
CA THR A 86 -0.96 1.30 -11.62
C THR A 86 0.06 2.14 -12.37
N ASP A 87 -0.18 2.37 -13.66
CA ASP A 87 0.68 3.15 -14.54
C ASP A 87 -0.14 4.08 -15.45
N GLU A 88 0.51 4.72 -16.43
CA GLU A 88 -0.15 5.66 -17.35
C GLU A 88 -1.20 5.00 -18.26
N SER A 89 -1.20 3.66 -18.39
CA SER A 89 -2.21 2.94 -19.16
C SER A 89 -3.55 2.82 -18.44
N ASP A 90 -3.58 3.19 -17.17
CA ASP A 90 -4.76 3.29 -16.35
C ASP A 90 -5.76 4.32 -16.89
N PRO A 91 -6.95 3.90 -17.36
CA PRO A 91 -7.91 4.83 -17.96
C PRO A 91 -8.45 5.88 -16.99
N GLN A 92 -8.53 5.56 -15.70
CA GLN A 92 -9.01 6.49 -14.68
C GLN A 92 -7.94 7.50 -14.31
N LEU A 93 -6.67 7.07 -14.23
CA LEU A 93 -5.54 7.98 -13.99
C LEU A 93 -5.33 8.91 -15.18
N ALA A 94 -5.43 8.39 -16.41
CA ALA A 94 -5.37 9.19 -17.63
C ALA A 94 -6.49 10.24 -17.65
N GLY A 95 -7.74 9.84 -17.40
CA GLY A 95 -8.87 10.76 -17.36
C GLY A 95 -8.74 11.84 -16.28
N LEU A 96 -8.25 11.48 -15.08
CA LEU A 96 -7.98 12.46 -14.02
C LEU A 96 -6.90 13.45 -14.44
N THR A 97 -5.81 12.96 -15.04
CA THR A 97 -4.69 13.78 -15.50
C THR A 97 -5.13 14.78 -16.56
N ASP A 98 -6.00 14.37 -17.49
CA ASP A 98 -6.52 15.24 -18.54
C ASP A 98 -7.47 16.31 -17.99
N CYS A 99 -8.29 15.98 -16.99
CA CYS A 99 -9.13 16.95 -16.29
C CYS A 99 -8.28 18.03 -15.61
N ILE A 100 -7.24 17.64 -14.87
CA ILE A 100 -6.35 18.57 -14.16
C ILE A 100 -5.61 19.49 -15.15
N LYS A 101 -5.24 18.99 -16.33
CA LYS A 101 -4.58 19.81 -17.37
C LYS A 101 -5.49 20.89 -17.98
N GLN A 102 -6.81 20.75 -17.85
CA GLN A 102 -7.79 21.68 -18.40
C GLN A 102 -8.25 22.75 -17.40
N GLU A 103 -7.83 22.67 -16.13
CA GLU A 103 -8.01 23.72 -15.10
C GLU A 103 -6.90 24.77 -15.15
#